data_AF-A0A1H3UR47-F1
#
_entry.id   AF-A0A1H3UR47-F1
#
_cell.length_a   1.000
_cell.length_b   1.000
_cell.length_c   1.000
_cell.angle_alpha   90.00
_cell.angle_beta   90.00
_cell.angle_gamma   90.00
#
_symmetry.space_group_name_H-M   'P 1'
#
loop_
_entity.id
_entity.type
_entity.pdbx_description
1 polymer ?
#
loop_
_entity_poly.entity_id
_entity_poly.type
_entity_poly.pdbx_seq_one_letter_code
_entity_poly.pdbx_strand_id
1 'polypeptide(L)'
;MDKVLAGAIGHFWHNDLAIRKTDQKMERGYVRLNEHDEVEIASLNEDPRRRLFDESIPFPRSITGITEHGGIMALAITGRGSTIGFGHVASVLRYRAGAIVVGVNPNELRTAGIKSLTLYYSGLGSWAGIERADEEFGQDSRGILKTYSIALDGAVDETVGLSGGTQLKVSSHWSVTGPSDRRILATPTAITVQANRPRPANELRERLHWVHALACLAYSGFIVADGGAVIPDLGREGESPTYWDRRFMRRPKGAPEPTDHDFPMFRLASIGGIGGLGRWVRICEQHPRAVRPVVDEYLQGFRSPSVRLLEVASGIEYWVNRHRRSAGWAKASGSKALVLSKHVGKSFDQWTGNSANWARKFWDAYNGLKHEPSFTMDPRETAILAASGSLLLGVSVLNRAARSKAPAREIFGTGHFNWQLRDAVRDLVA
;
A
#
# COMPACT_ATOMS: atom_id res chain seq x y z
N MET A 1 -16.61 8.44 10.55
CA MET A 1 -15.73 8.82 9.43
C MET A 1 -16.51 9.56 8.35
N ASP A 2 -17.51 8.92 7.73
CA ASP A 2 -18.23 9.47 6.56
C ASP A 2 -18.84 10.85 6.79
N LYS A 3 -19.47 11.07 7.96
CA LYS A 3 -20.02 12.38 8.32
C LYS A 3 -18.96 13.49 8.37
N VAL A 4 -17.75 13.18 8.85
CA VAL A 4 -16.62 14.14 8.87
C VAL A 4 -16.16 14.44 7.44
N LEU A 5 -16.02 13.40 6.61
CA LEU A 5 -15.55 13.54 5.23
C LEU A 5 -16.59 14.15 4.27
N ALA A 6 -17.86 14.21 4.66
CA ALA A 6 -18.93 14.80 3.86
C ALA A 6 -18.96 16.35 3.90
N GLY A 7 -18.21 16.99 4.81
CA GLY A 7 -18.24 18.44 4.98
C GLY A 7 -18.57 18.89 6.39
N ALA A 8 -17.75 18.51 7.37
CA ALA A 8 -17.98 18.89 8.76
C ALA A 8 -17.33 20.22 9.12
N ILE A 9 -18.04 21.08 9.85
CA ILE A 9 -17.53 22.38 10.30
C ILE A 9 -16.66 22.16 11.55
N GLY A 10 -15.65 22.99 11.73
CA GLY A 10 -14.79 22.84 12.90
C GLY A 10 -13.82 23.98 13.17
N HIS A 11 -13.11 23.78 14.27
CA HIS A 11 -11.97 24.58 14.71
C HIS A 11 -10.69 23.78 14.48
N PHE A 12 -9.69 24.40 13.85
CA PHE A 12 -8.46 23.73 13.43
C PHE A 12 -7.21 24.44 13.96
N TRP A 13 -6.19 23.64 14.27
CA TRP A 13 -4.88 24.09 14.73
C TRP A 13 -3.77 23.46 13.89
N HIS A 14 -2.88 24.31 13.38
CA HIS A 14 -1.74 23.90 12.55
C HIS A 14 -0.55 23.53 13.42
N ASN A 15 -0.10 22.28 13.34
CA ASN A 15 0.98 21.76 14.17
C ASN A 15 2.28 21.67 13.35
N ASP A 16 3.20 22.59 13.62
CA ASP A 16 4.48 22.69 12.91
C ASP A 16 5.53 21.77 13.55
N LEU A 17 5.81 21.96 14.84
CA LEU A 17 6.79 21.18 15.62
C LEU A 17 6.19 20.53 16.88
N ALA A 18 5.29 21.24 17.56
CA ALA A 18 4.54 20.77 18.72
C ALA A 18 3.04 20.83 18.43
N ILE A 19 2.27 20.03 19.17
CA ILE A 19 0.82 20.16 19.12
C ILE A 19 0.43 21.47 19.78
N ARG A 20 -0.30 22.30 19.02
CA ARG A 20 -0.91 23.50 19.56
C ARG A 20 -2.06 23.07 20.48
N LYS A 21 -2.04 23.62 21.69
CA LYS A 21 -3.14 23.45 22.64
C LYS A 21 -4.38 24.19 22.13
N THR A 22 -5.57 23.73 22.51
CA THR A 22 -6.84 24.30 22.01
C THR A 22 -7.14 25.69 22.54
N ASP A 23 -6.39 26.16 23.54
CA ASP A 23 -6.42 27.53 24.06
C ASP A 23 -5.70 28.54 23.15
N GLN A 24 -4.98 28.06 22.12
CA GLN A 24 -4.30 28.90 21.14
C GLN A 24 -5.23 29.31 19.99
N LYS A 25 -4.85 30.35 19.24
CA LYS A 25 -5.62 30.89 18.11
C LYS A 25 -5.98 29.77 17.12
N MET A 26 -7.27 29.51 17.02
CA MET A 26 -7.87 28.53 16.11
C MET A 26 -8.24 29.16 14.78
N GLU A 27 -8.28 28.33 13.74
CA GLU A 27 -8.87 28.70 12.45
C GLU A 27 -10.24 28.03 12.30
N ARG A 28 -11.23 28.79 11.85
CA ARG A 28 -12.60 28.31 11.64
C ARG A 28 -12.76 27.87 10.20
N GLY A 29 -13.40 26.73 9.97
CA GLY A 29 -13.50 26.19 8.61
C GLY A 29 -14.34 24.94 8.52
N TYR A 30 -14.07 24.14 7.50
CA TYR A 30 -14.63 22.81 7.35
C TYR A 30 -13.58 21.80 6.86
N VAL A 31 -13.89 20.52 7.06
CA VAL A 31 -13.16 19.38 6.53
C VAL A 31 -14.06 18.57 5.60
N ARG A 32 -13.54 18.13 4.46
CA ARG A 32 -14.23 17.25 3.52
C ARG A 32 -13.27 16.38 2.73
N LEU A 33 -13.80 15.41 1.99
CA LEU A 33 -13.11 14.79 0.87
C LEU A 33 -13.33 15.62 -0.40
N ASN A 34 -12.27 15.96 -1.13
CA ASN A 34 -12.37 16.71 -2.39
C ASN A 34 -12.58 15.77 -3.60
N GLU A 35 -12.71 16.36 -4.79
CA GLU A 35 -12.92 15.65 -6.07
C GLU A 35 -11.75 14.73 -6.49
N HIS A 36 -10.60 14.84 -5.82
CA HIS A 36 -9.40 14.02 -6.05
C HIS A 36 -9.17 12.99 -4.93
N ASP A 37 -10.21 12.72 -4.14
CA ASP A 37 -10.16 11.84 -2.97
C ASP A 37 -9.09 12.26 -1.95
N GLU A 38 -8.80 13.55 -1.81
CA GLU A 38 -7.90 14.07 -0.77
C GLU A 38 -8.72 14.72 0.34
N VAL A 39 -8.23 14.61 1.58
CA VAL A 39 -8.84 15.33 2.71
C VAL A 39 -8.47 16.81 2.57
N GLU A 40 -9.48 17.64 2.39
CA GLU A 40 -9.34 19.09 2.33
C GLU A 40 -9.79 19.68 3.66
N ILE A 41 -8.91 20.49 4.26
CA ILE A 41 -9.26 21.40 5.36
C ILE A 41 -9.23 22.81 4.80
N ALA A 42 -10.40 23.46 4.77
CA ALA A 42 -10.55 24.81 4.28
C ALA A 42 -10.93 25.73 5.44
N SER A 43 -10.08 26.68 5.77
CA SER A 43 -10.27 27.65 6.86
C SER A 43 -10.40 29.09 6.36
N LEU A 44 -11.15 29.90 7.10
CA LEU A 44 -11.28 31.33 6.84
C LEU A 44 -9.95 32.03 7.12
N ASN A 45 -9.45 32.77 6.14
CA ASN A 45 -8.30 33.64 6.30
C ASN A 45 -8.78 35.01 6.79
N GLU A 46 -8.95 35.14 8.11
CA GLU A 46 -9.42 36.36 8.76
C GLU A 46 -8.39 37.51 8.73
N ASP A 47 -7.14 37.23 8.35
CA ASP A 47 -6.08 38.23 8.20
C ASP A 47 -5.28 38.01 6.90
N PRO A 48 -5.88 38.27 5.73
CA PRO A 48 -5.26 37.99 4.44
C PRO A 48 -4.09 38.92 4.13
N ARG A 49 -4.09 40.14 4.68
CA ARG A 49 -3.04 41.14 4.47
C ARG A 49 -1.74 40.76 5.17
N ARG A 50 -1.80 40.22 6.38
CA ARG A 50 -0.62 39.74 7.09
C ARG A 50 0.05 38.55 6.38
N ARG A 51 -0.74 37.66 5.77
CA ARG A 51 -0.20 36.46 5.08
C ARG A 51 0.34 36.71 3.67
N LEU A 52 -0.04 37.81 3.02
CA LEU A 52 0.52 38.22 1.72
C LEU A 52 2.03 38.50 1.77
N PHE A 53 2.53 38.91 2.93
CA PHE A 53 3.93 39.31 3.14
C PHE A 53 4.69 38.39 4.10
N ASP A 54 4.04 37.32 4.59
CA ASP A 54 4.61 36.41 5.57
C ASP A 54 5.02 35.09 4.90
N GLU A 55 6.20 35.10 4.27
CA GLU A 55 6.84 33.91 3.70
C GLU A 55 7.22 32.87 4.77
N SER A 56 7.10 33.21 6.06
CA SER A 56 7.61 32.41 7.18
C SER A 56 6.64 31.38 7.74
N ILE A 57 5.39 31.30 7.26
CA ILE A 57 4.41 30.35 7.79
C ILE A 57 4.85 28.91 7.44
N PRO A 58 5.28 28.10 8.42
CA PRO A 58 5.79 26.76 8.17
C PRO A 58 4.71 25.89 7.53
N PHE A 59 5.14 24.92 6.73
CA PHE A 59 4.24 23.91 6.24
C PHE A 59 3.91 22.93 7.39
N PRO A 60 2.63 22.82 7.81
CA PRO A 60 2.29 22.05 9.00
C PRO A 60 2.54 20.56 8.77
N ARG A 61 3.07 19.87 9.79
CA ARG A 61 3.27 18.41 9.75
C ARG A 61 1.96 17.66 9.95
N SER A 62 1.04 18.25 10.69
CA SER A 62 -0.32 17.76 10.92
C SER A 62 -1.25 18.91 11.24
N ILE A 63 -2.55 18.67 11.12
CA ILE A 63 -3.60 19.62 11.52
C ILE A 63 -4.54 18.90 12.46
N THR A 64 -4.69 19.38 13.68
CA THR A 64 -5.67 18.86 14.64
C THR A 64 -6.93 19.71 14.58
N GLY A 65 -8.08 19.15 14.95
CA GLY A 65 -9.32 19.90 14.97
C GLY A 65 -10.41 19.27 15.82
N ILE A 66 -11.45 20.06 16.09
CA ILE A 66 -12.70 19.62 16.70
C ILE A 66 -13.83 19.99 15.74
N THR A 67 -14.63 18.99 15.37
CA THR A 67 -15.80 19.12 14.50
C THR A 67 -17.08 18.79 15.25
N GLU A 68 -18.26 19.05 14.67
CA GLU A 68 -19.54 18.58 15.26
C GLU A 68 -19.65 17.05 15.41
N HIS A 69 -18.73 16.29 14.80
CA HIS A 69 -18.69 14.83 14.85
C HIS A 69 -17.51 14.28 15.65
N GLY A 70 -16.83 15.13 16.41
CA GLY A 70 -15.71 14.76 17.27
C GLY A 70 -14.37 15.34 16.81
N GLY A 71 -13.32 14.98 17.53
CA GLY A 71 -11.98 15.47 17.25
C GLY A 71 -11.29 14.70 16.12
N ILE A 72 -10.43 15.42 15.39
CA ILE A 72 -9.75 14.95 14.20
C ILE A 72 -8.25 15.26 14.23
N MET A 73 -7.50 14.51 13.44
CA MET A 73 -6.11 14.82 13.11
C MET A 73 -5.83 14.47 11.64
N ALA A 74 -5.60 15.48 10.81
CA ALA A 74 -5.15 15.31 9.44
C ALA A 74 -3.63 15.14 9.38
N LEU A 75 -3.20 14.20 8.56
CA LEU A 75 -1.83 13.70 8.45
C LEU A 75 -1.37 13.72 7.01
N ALA A 76 -0.05 13.85 6.81
CA ALA A 76 0.58 13.96 5.51
C ALA A 76 -0.08 15.01 4.63
N ILE A 77 0.08 16.24 5.09
CA ILE A 77 -0.27 17.42 4.32
C ILE A 77 0.59 17.40 3.05
N THR A 78 -0.05 17.44 1.88
CA THR A 78 0.58 17.35 0.56
C THR A 78 0.58 18.67 -0.18
N GLY A 79 -0.34 19.57 0.19
CA GLY A 79 -0.47 20.86 -0.48
C GLY A 79 -1.09 21.93 0.41
N ARG A 80 -0.74 23.17 0.10
CA ARG A 80 -1.34 24.38 0.64
C ARG A 80 -1.79 25.27 -0.51
N GLY A 81 -2.96 25.87 -0.38
CA GLY A 81 -3.48 26.86 -1.30
C GLY A 81 -4.13 28.00 -0.54
N SER A 82 -4.29 29.14 -1.19
CA SER A 82 -5.03 30.27 -0.62
C SER A 82 -5.80 30.99 -1.72
N THR A 83 -7.02 31.39 -1.40
CA THR A 83 -7.77 32.38 -2.17
C THR A 83 -7.82 33.66 -1.35
N ILE A 84 -7.40 34.77 -1.93
CA ILE A 84 -7.55 36.09 -1.32
C ILE A 84 -8.71 36.76 -2.03
N GLY A 85 -9.81 36.92 -1.32
CA GLY A 85 -10.98 37.60 -1.84
C GLY A 85 -10.97 39.07 -1.46
N PHE A 86 -11.31 39.92 -2.43
CA PHE A 86 -11.55 41.35 -2.22
C PHE A 86 -13.06 41.62 -2.26
N GLY A 87 -13.67 41.87 -1.11
CA GLY A 87 -15.06 42.33 -0.97
C GLY A 87 -16.16 41.28 -1.19
N HIS A 88 -16.12 40.54 -2.31
CA HIS A 88 -17.22 39.67 -2.76
C HIS A 88 -16.97 38.17 -2.57
N VAL A 89 -15.75 37.79 -2.17
CA VAL A 89 -15.35 36.40 -1.94
C VAL A 89 -14.65 36.33 -0.58
N ALA A 90 -14.96 35.30 0.21
CA ALA A 90 -14.23 35.07 1.46
C ALA A 90 -12.78 34.68 1.16
N SER A 91 -11.83 35.25 1.89
CA SER A 91 -10.45 34.78 1.84
C SER A 91 -10.36 33.43 2.56
N VAL A 92 -9.80 32.41 1.90
CA VAL A 92 -9.78 31.02 2.38
C VAL A 92 -8.38 30.43 2.24
N LEU A 93 -7.95 29.69 3.24
CA LEU A 93 -6.76 28.84 3.21
C LEU A 93 -7.20 27.40 3.05
N ARG A 94 -6.51 26.66 2.19
CA ARG A 94 -6.81 25.26 1.92
C ARG A 94 -5.58 24.42 2.17
N TYR A 95 -5.76 23.34 2.91
CA TYR A 95 -4.75 22.31 3.13
C TYR A 95 -5.27 20.99 2.59
N ARG A 96 -4.42 20.29 1.85
CA ARG A 96 -4.71 18.96 1.32
C ARG A 96 -3.90 17.93 2.10
N ALA A 97 -4.55 16.86 2.53
CA ALA A 97 -3.96 15.81 3.33
C ALA A 97 -4.29 14.43 2.75
N GLY A 98 -3.32 13.53 2.79
CA GLY A 98 -3.49 12.15 2.31
C GLY A 98 -4.20 11.24 3.31
N ALA A 99 -4.27 11.63 4.58
CA ALA A 99 -4.86 10.80 5.64
C ALA A 99 -5.53 11.63 6.74
N ILE A 100 -6.49 11.03 7.43
CA ILE A 100 -7.21 11.63 8.56
C ILE A 100 -7.48 10.59 9.64
N VAL A 101 -7.44 11.04 10.88
CA VAL A 101 -7.87 10.32 12.07
C VAL A 101 -9.13 10.98 12.60
N VAL A 102 -10.14 10.19 12.98
CA VAL A 102 -11.40 10.66 13.57
C VAL A 102 -11.66 9.96 14.89
N GLY A 103 -12.10 10.71 15.90
CA GLY A 103 -12.31 10.22 17.27
C GLY A 103 -11.11 10.45 18.19
N VAL A 104 -10.16 11.29 17.78
CA VAL A 104 -9.01 11.67 18.61
C VAL A 104 -9.36 12.93 19.41
N ASN A 105 -9.11 12.95 20.72
CA ASN A 105 -9.25 14.17 21.51
C ASN A 105 -7.99 15.04 21.38
N PRO A 106 -8.04 16.22 20.73
CA PRO A 106 -6.85 17.07 20.56
C PRO A 106 -6.22 17.52 21.87
N ASN A 107 -7.01 17.62 22.95
CA ASN A 107 -6.53 18.04 24.28
C ASN A 107 -5.67 16.99 24.99
N GLU A 108 -5.80 15.72 24.59
CA GLU A 108 -5.07 14.62 25.21
C GLU A 108 -3.80 14.25 24.45
N LEU A 109 -3.60 14.82 23.27
CA LEU A 109 -2.42 14.55 22.48
C LEU A 109 -1.18 15.20 23.10
N ARG A 110 -0.18 14.38 23.43
CA ARG A 110 1.13 14.85 23.91
C ARG A 110 2.00 15.32 22.76
N THR A 111 1.98 14.57 21.65
CA THR A 111 2.74 14.85 20.43
C THR A 111 1.93 14.49 19.20
N ALA A 112 2.32 14.99 18.02
CA ALA A 112 1.75 14.57 16.73
C ALA A 112 2.25 13.17 16.31
N GLY A 113 2.94 12.46 17.21
CA GLY A 113 3.45 11.13 16.98
C GLY A 113 2.37 10.07 17.11
N ILE A 114 2.60 8.97 16.41
CA ILE A 114 1.75 7.79 16.41
C ILE A 114 2.56 6.61 16.93
N LYS A 115 1.95 5.81 17.81
CA LYS A 115 2.53 4.57 18.34
C LYS A 115 2.14 3.37 17.51
N SER A 116 0.96 3.35 16.91
CA SER A 116 0.51 2.22 16.08
C SER A 116 -0.42 2.67 14.96
N LEU A 117 -0.31 2.05 13.80
CA LEU A 117 -1.26 2.15 12.69
C LEU A 117 -1.67 0.76 12.26
N THR A 118 -2.97 0.55 12.10
CA THR A 118 -3.57 -0.71 11.66
C THR A 118 -4.43 -0.45 10.44
N LEU A 119 -4.34 -1.34 9.45
CA LEU A 119 -5.22 -1.40 8.29
C LEU A 119 -6.00 -2.71 8.31
N TYR A 120 -7.26 -2.65 7.92
CA TYR A 120 -8.16 -3.79 7.83
C TYR A 120 -8.43 -4.14 6.37
N TYR A 121 -8.31 -5.41 6.02
CA TYR A 121 -8.54 -5.90 4.67
C TYR A 121 -9.45 -7.13 4.67
N SER A 122 -10.60 -7.00 4.04
CA SER A 122 -11.44 -8.13 3.64
C SER A 122 -10.80 -8.89 2.48
N GLY A 123 -11.04 -10.20 2.39
CA GLY A 123 -10.47 -11.07 1.35
C GLY A 123 -8.99 -11.45 1.49
N LEU A 124 -8.20 -10.76 2.33
CA LEU A 124 -6.79 -11.11 2.57
C LEU A 124 -6.58 -12.35 3.46
N GLY A 125 -7.63 -13.04 3.89
CA GLY A 125 -7.54 -14.21 4.77
C GLY A 125 -6.74 -15.35 4.14
N SER A 126 -7.06 -15.70 2.89
CA SER A 126 -6.40 -16.79 2.15
C SER A 126 -4.92 -16.52 1.86
N TRP A 127 -4.58 -15.26 1.58
CA TRP A 127 -3.19 -14.82 1.41
C TRP A 127 -2.40 -14.88 2.71
N ALA A 128 -2.98 -14.36 3.80
CA ALA A 128 -2.33 -14.32 5.11
C ALA A 128 -2.27 -15.72 5.77
N GLY A 129 -3.09 -16.67 5.35
CA GLY A 129 -3.20 -17.98 5.98
C GLY A 129 -3.97 -17.92 7.31
N ILE A 130 -4.95 -17.02 7.40
CA ILE A 130 -5.76 -16.83 8.59
C ILE A 130 -7.18 -17.30 8.28
N GLU A 131 -7.51 -18.52 8.71
CA GLU A 131 -8.88 -19.05 8.76
C GLU A 131 -9.57 -18.50 10.02
N ARG A 132 -10.85 -18.14 9.91
CA ARG A 132 -11.49 -17.21 10.87
C ARG A 132 -12.88 -17.59 11.33
N ALA A 133 -13.51 -18.57 10.71
CA ALA A 133 -14.89 -18.90 11.01
C ALA A 133 -15.07 -20.40 10.86
N ASP A 134 -15.47 -21.05 11.94
CA ASP A 134 -16.05 -22.38 11.87
C ASP A 134 -17.56 -22.21 11.70
N GLU A 135 -18.07 -22.70 10.57
CA GLU A 135 -19.47 -22.61 10.21
C GLU A 135 -20.15 -23.98 10.36
N GLU A 136 -21.17 -24.03 11.20
CA GLU A 136 -22.01 -25.21 11.38
C GLU A 136 -23.45 -24.90 10.97
N PHE A 137 -24.02 -25.79 10.15
CA PHE A 137 -25.42 -25.71 9.74
C PHE A 137 -26.19 -26.97 10.16
N GLY A 138 -27.34 -26.77 10.77
CA GLY A 138 -28.29 -27.84 11.09
C GLY A 138 -29.49 -27.77 10.16
N GLN A 139 -29.77 -28.87 9.47
CA GLN A 139 -30.95 -29.00 8.60
C GLN A 139 -31.98 -29.92 9.26
N ASP A 140 -33.26 -29.73 8.92
CA ASP A 140 -34.31 -30.65 9.30
C ASP A 140 -34.38 -31.88 8.36
N SER A 141 -35.31 -32.80 8.63
CA SER A 141 -35.54 -34.01 7.82
C SER A 141 -35.94 -33.74 6.36
N ARG A 142 -36.28 -32.50 6.00
CA ARG A 142 -36.67 -32.07 4.65
C ARG A 142 -35.54 -31.28 3.96
N GLY A 143 -34.37 -31.15 4.60
CA GLY A 143 -33.23 -30.38 4.08
C GLY A 143 -33.35 -28.87 4.30
N ILE A 144 -34.31 -28.41 5.11
CA ILE A 144 -34.50 -26.98 5.40
C ILE A 144 -33.53 -26.56 6.50
N LEU A 145 -32.79 -25.46 6.28
CA LEU A 145 -31.89 -24.88 7.28
C LEU A 145 -32.66 -24.45 8.53
N LYS A 146 -32.34 -25.06 9.67
CA LYS A 146 -32.97 -24.81 10.98
C LYS A 146 -32.06 -24.03 11.92
N THR A 147 -30.76 -24.30 11.88
CA THR A 147 -29.76 -23.61 12.70
C THR A 147 -28.55 -23.27 11.86
N TYR A 148 -27.95 -22.12 12.14
CA TYR A 148 -26.68 -21.69 11.60
C TYR A 148 -25.87 -21.09 12.75
N SER A 149 -24.65 -21.56 12.93
CA SER A 149 -23.74 -21.11 13.98
C SER A 149 -22.40 -20.79 13.36
N ILE A 150 -21.89 -19.60 13.66
CA ILE A 150 -20.55 -19.17 13.31
C ILE A 150 -19.78 -19.01 14.60
N ALA A 151 -18.69 -19.75 14.77
CA ALA A 151 -17.71 -19.51 15.81
C ALA A 151 -16.54 -18.73 15.21
N LEU A 152 -16.23 -17.56 15.78
CA LEU A 152 -15.10 -16.74 15.38
C LEU A 152 -14.02 -16.79 16.45
N ASP A 153 -12.89 -17.39 16.11
CA ASP A 153 -11.72 -17.37 16.97
C ASP A 153 -10.71 -16.32 16.50
N GLY A 154 -10.12 -15.63 17.48
CA GLY A 154 -8.99 -14.74 17.22
C GLY A 154 -7.78 -15.57 16.84
N ALA A 155 -7.30 -15.44 15.61
CA ALA A 155 -6.05 -16.06 15.19
C ALA A 155 -4.87 -15.50 16.02
N VAL A 156 -3.89 -16.36 16.27
CA VAL A 156 -2.68 -15.99 17.02
C VAL A 156 -1.96 -14.85 16.28
N ASP A 157 -1.65 -13.79 17.03
CA ASP A 157 -0.91 -12.65 16.50
C ASP A 157 0.49 -13.06 16.03
N GLU A 158 0.75 -12.96 14.74
CA GLU A 158 2.10 -13.11 14.20
C GLU A 158 2.82 -11.76 14.20
N THR A 159 4.01 -11.69 14.82
CA THR A 159 4.77 -10.44 14.94
C THR A 159 6.23 -10.62 14.50
N VAL A 160 6.80 -9.59 13.87
CA VAL A 160 8.22 -9.51 13.52
C VAL A 160 8.79 -8.12 13.81
N GLY A 161 10.01 -8.09 14.36
CA GLY A 161 10.75 -6.84 14.54
C GLY A 161 11.24 -6.23 13.23
N LEU A 162 11.06 -4.92 13.08
CA LEU A 162 11.61 -4.09 12.02
C LEU A 162 12.73 -3.17 12.55
N SER A 163 13.39 -2.43 11.67
CA SER A 163 14.42 -1.45 12.03
C SER A 163 13.83 -0.27 12.85
N GLY A 164 14.64 0.39 13.67
CA GLY A 164 14.24 1.63 14.36
C GLY A 164 13.28 1.45 15.54
N GLY A 165 13.21 0.26 16.15
CA GLY A 165 12.39 0.01 17.34
C GLY A 165 10.89 -0.07 17.01
N THR A 166 10.58 -0.78 15.93
CA THR A 166 9.21 -0.97 15.44
C THR A 166 8.97 -2.44 15.14
N GLN A 167 7.72 -2.82 15.09
CA GLN A 167 7.30 -4.18 14.80
C GLN A 167 6.14 -4.17 13.81
N LEU A 168 6.09 -5.21 12.99
CA LEU A 168 4.98 -5.51 12.10
C LEU A 168 4.23 -6.69 12.69
N LYS A 169 2.91 -6.56 12.74
CA LYS A 169 1.99 -7.57 13.24
C LYS A 169 0.94 -7.87 12.18
N VAL A 170 0.61 -9.15 12.01
CA VAL A 170 -0.49 -9.64 11.20
C VAL A 170 -1.40 -10.43 12.13
N SER A 171 -2.68 -10.08 12.17
CA SER A 171 -3.67 -10.72 13.05
C SER A 171 -5.05 -10.77 12.42
N SER A 172 -5.97 -11.47 13.07
CA SER A 172 -7.40 -11.35 12.80
C SER A 172 -7.99 -10.15 13.52
N HIS A 173 -8.98 -9.51 12.91
CA HIS A 173 -9.91 -8.61 13.58
C HIS A 173 -11.33 -9.07 13.25
N TRP A 174 -12.27 -8.88 14.16
CA TRP A 174 -13.68 -9.11 13.89
C TRP A 174 -14.56 -8.04 14.51
N SER A 175 -15.72 -7.83 13.88
CA SER A 175 -16.75 -6.92 14.38
C SER A 175 -18.13 -7.44 14.02
N VAL A 176 -19.11 -7.15 14.87
CA VAL A 176 -20.54 -7.40 14.65
C VAL A 176 -21.25 -6.06 14.64
N THR A 177 -21.96 -5.76 13.56
CA THR A 177 -22.72 -4.50 13.41
C THR A 177 -24.14 -4.78 12.91
N GLY A 178 -24.97 -3.75 12.81
CA GLY A 178 -26.36 -3.85 12.35
C GLY A 178 -27.35 -4.21 13.46
N PRO A 179 -28.67 -4.13 13.22
CA PRO A 179 -29.72 -4.47 14.19
C PRO A 179 -29.83 -6.00 14.39
N SER A 180 -30.57 -6.45 15.40
CA SER A 180 -30.65 -7.88 15.79
C SER A 180 -31.21 -8.80 14.71
N ASP A 181 -32.05 -8.27 13.83
CA ASP A 181 -32.65 -8.93 12.68
C ASP A 181 -31.78 -8.85 11.40
N ARG A 182 -30.71 -8.05 11.42
CA ARG A 182 -29.75 -7.92 10.32
C ARG A 182 -28.34 -7.68 10.84
N ARG A 183 -27.76 -8.71 11.46
CA ARG A 183 -26.35 -8.68 11.88
C ARG A 183 -25.44 -8.80 10.68
N ILE A 184 -24.41 -7.95 10.64
CA ILE A 184 -23.32 -8.03 9.67
C ILE A 184 -22.06 -8.39 10.45
N LEU A 185 -21.48 -9.54 10.11
CA LEU A 185 -20.23 -10.02 10.67
C LEU A 185 -19.10 -9.74 9.69
N ALA A 186 -18.03 -9.10 10.17
CA ALA A 186 -16.85 -8.80 9.37
C ALA A 186 -15.61 -9.35 10.08
N THR A 187 -14.76 -10.08 9.35
CA THR A 187 -13.55 -10.73 9.87
C THR A 187 -12.30 -10.33 9.05
N PRO A 188 -11.95 -9.03 8.96
CA PRO A 188 -10.84 -8.58 8.12
C PRO A 188 -9.47 -8.99 8.67
N THR A 189 -8.48 -9.04 7.77
CA THR A 189 -7.07 -9.19 8.13
C THR A 189 -6.57 -7.86 8.64
N ALA A 190 -6.08 -7.85 9.89
CA ALA A 190 -5.47 -6.68 10.47
C ALA A 190 -3.95 -6.71 10.24
N ILE A 191 -3.44 -5.64 9.64
CA ILE A 191 -2.00 -5.44 9.43
C ILE A 191 -1.61 -4.20 10.20
N THR A 192 -0.73 -4.37 11.19
CA THR A 192 -0.36 -3.32 12.15
C THR A 192 1.14 -3.05 12.11
N VAL A 193 1.53 -1.78 12.00
CA VAL A 193 2.89 -1.33 12.30
C VAL A 193 2.87 -0.56 13.61
N GLN A 194 3.64 -1.05 14.59
CA GLN A 194 3.72 -0.48 15.93
C GLN A 194 5.16 -0.02 16.23
N ALA A 195 5.29 1.04 17.00
CA ALA A 195 6.55 1.61 17.44
C ALA A 195 6.64 1.62 18.97
N ASN A 196 7.84 1.37 19.50
CA ASN A 196 8.09 1.37 20.95
C ASN A 196 8.01 2.79 21.56
N ARG A 197 8.11 3.82 20.71
CA ARG A 197 7.97 5.23 21.05
C ARG A 197 7.15 5.93 19.98
N PRO A 198 6.46 7.04 20.28
CA PRO A 198 5.77 7.84 19.27
C PRO A 198 6.69 8.21 18.10
N ARG A 199 6.22 8.03 16.87
CA ARG A 199 6.95 8.35 15.64
C ARG A 199 6.10 9.21 14.71
N PRO A 200 6.72 9.98 13.79
CA PRO A 200 5.97 10.64 12.72
C PRO A 200 5.11 9.63 11.95
N ALA A 201 3.85 9.98 11.69
CA ALA A 201 2.90 9.10 10.98
C ALA A 201 3.48 8.53 9.68
N ASN A 202 4.21 9.35 8.92
CA ASN A 202 4.79 8.93 7.64
C ASN A 202 5.74 7.75 7.77
N GLU A 203 6.51 7.61 8.85
CA GLU A 203 7.42 6.48 9.04
C GLU A 203 6.65 5.14 9.11
N LEU A 204 5.54 5.12 9.86
CA LEU A 204 4.72 3.92 10.00
C LEU A 204 3.93 3.67 8.72
N ARG A 205 3.40 4.73 8.09
CA ARG A 205 2.62 4.63 6.85
C ARG A 205 3.44 4.10 5.68
N GLU A 206 4.71 4.51 5.52
CA GLU A 206 5.58 3.99 4.46
C GLU A 206 5.82 2.47 4.61
N ARG A 207 5.88 1.96 5.84
CA ARG A 207 6.04 0.52 6.08
C ARG A 207 4.78 -0.26 5.79
N LEU A 208 3.62 0.26 6.19
CA LEU A 208 2.33 -0.27 5.75
C LEU A 208 2.18 -0.24 4.23
N HIS A 209 2.68 0.81 3.58
CA HIS A 209 2.70 0.91 2.12
C HIS A 209 3.45 -0.24 1.46
N TRP A 210 4.60 -0.66 2.02
CA TRP A 210 5.31 -1.82 1.47
C TRP A 210 4.59 -3.15 1.72
N VAL A 211 3.87 -3.30 2.82
CA VAL A 211 3.05 -4.50 3.05
C VAL A 211 1.85 -4.52 2.09
N HIS A 212 1.16 -3.40 1.95
CA HIS A 212 0.06 -3.23 1.00
C HIS A 212 0.52 -3.48 -0.45
N ALA A 213 1.68 -2.95 -0.85
CA ALA A 213 2.29 -3.19 -2.16
C ALA A 213 2.50 -4.68 -2.46
N LEU A 214 2.90 -5.46 -1.45
CA LEU A 214 3.06 -6.89 -1.58
C LEU A 214 1.73 -7.61 -1.74
N ALA A 215 0.72 -7.21 -0.97
CA ALA A 215 -0.63 -7.76 -1.10
C ALA A 215 -1.18 -7.48 -2.49
N CYS A 216 -1.08 -6.23 -2.98
CA CYS A 216 -1.49 -5.88 -4.33
C CYS A 216 -0.73 -6.67 -5.41
N LEU A 217 0.57 -6.90 -5.21
CA LEU A 217 1.35 -7.78 -6.08
C LEU A 217 0.86 -9.22 -6.04
N ALA A 218 0.50 -9.76 -4.87
CA ALA A 218 0.00 -11.14 -4.74
C ALA A 218 -1.31 -11.35 -5.50
N TYR A 219 -2.15 -10.34 -5.60
CA TYR A 219 -3.45 -10.40 -6.28
C TYR A 219 -3.46 -9.77 -7.68
N SER A 220 -2.30 -9.35 -8.18
CA SER A 220 -2.17 -8.64 -9.48
C SER A 220 -3.12 -7.45 -9.63
N GLY A 221 -3.45 -6.77 -8.52
CA GLY A 221 -4.48 -5.75 -8.48
C GLY A 221 -4.42 -4.91 -7.22
N PHE A 222 -5.00 -3.71 -7.25
CA PHE A 222 -5.07 -2.85 -6.07
C PHE A 222 -6.12 -3.36 -5.08
N ILE A 223 -5.70 -3.70 -3.87
CA ILE A 223 -6.60 -4.20 -2.82
C ILE A 223 -6.99 -3.04 -1.92
N VAL A 224 -8.28 -2.74 -1.85
CA VAL A 224 -8.79 -1.65 -1.01
C VAL A 224 -8.82 -2.11 0.45
N ALA A 225 -8.26 -1.30 1.35
CA ALA A 225 -8.46 -1.46 2.78
C ALA A 225 -9.86 -0.96 3.17
N ASP A 226 -10.56 -1.72 4.02
CA ASP A 226 -11.92 -1.36 4.49
C ASP A 226 -11.88 -0.15 5.43
N GLY A 227 -10.74 0.05 6.08
CA GLY A 227 -10.50 1.11 7.05
C GLY A 227 -9.23 0.86 7.84
N GLY A 228 -9.07 1.63 8.90
CA GLY A 228 -7.94 1.44 9.80
C GLY A 228 -8.21 1.99 11.19
N ALA A 229 -7.25 1.74 12.07
CA ALA A 229 -7.21 2.29 13.41
C ALA A 229 -5.81 2.85 13.70
N VAL A 230 -5.75 3.79 14.63
CA VAL A 230 -4.50 4.42 15.06
C VAL A 230 -4.41 4.43 16.57
N ILE A 231 -3.20 4.34 17.11
CA ILE A 231 -2.91 4.65 18.51
C ILE A 231 -2.02 5.90 18.51
N PRO A 232 -2.59 7.10 18.70
CA PRO A 232 -1.81 8.32 18.81
C PRO A 232 -1.09 8.41 20.16
N ASP A 233 -0.16 9.35 20.30
CA ASP A 233 0.53 9.60 21.55
C ASP A 233 -0.33 10.41 22.54
N LEU A 234 -1.14 9.69 23.32
CA LEU A 234 -2.08 10.27 24.27
C LEU A 234 -1.57 10.32 25.72
N GLY A 235 -2.16 11.26 26.47
CA GLY A 235 -2.05 11.43 27.91
C GLY A 235 -2.43 10.21 28.74
N ARG A 236 -3.40 9.45 28.25
CA ARG A 236 -4.00 8.28 28.86
C ARG A 236 -4.15 7.19 27.80
N GLU A 237 -4.21 5.94 28.22
CA GLU A 237 -4.72 4.89 27.33
C GLU A 237 -6.20 5.18 27.04
N GLY A 238 -6.60 5.01 25.79
CA GLY A 238 -7.93 5.37 25.32
C GLY A 238 -8.31 4.53 24.11
N GLU A 239 -9.55 4.74 23.65
CA GLU A 239 -10.07 4.09 22.45
C GLU A 239 -9.16 4.33 21.25
N SER A 240 -9.11 3.35 20.33
CA SER A 240 -8.34 3.46 19.09
C SER A 240 -9.16 4.24 18.06
N PRO A 241 -8.80 5.51 17.74
CA PRO A 241 -9.56 6.30 16.79
C PRO A 241 -9.53 5.68 15.39
N THR A 242 -10.56 5.95 14.59
CA THR A 242 -10.65 5.46 13.22
C THR A 242 -9.65 6.20 12.34
N TYR A 243 -9.00 5.47 11.44
CA TYR A 243 -8.01 5.96 10.51
C TYR A 243 -8.48 5.77 9.07
N TRP A 244 -8.25 6.78 8.24
CA TRP A 244 -8.46 6.74 6.80
C TRP A 244 -7.26 7.34 6.07
N ASP A 245 -6.89 6.74 4.94
CA ASP A 245 -5.76 7.15 4.11
C ASP A 245 -6.03 6.81 2.65
N ARG A 246 -5.95 7.82 1.78
CA ARG A 246 -6.19 7.67 0.35
C ARG A 246 -5.36 6.54 -0.27
N ARG A 247 -4.13 6.34 0.19
CA ARG A 247 -3.20 5.36 -0.40
C ARG A 247 -3.63 3.91 -0.22
N PHE A 248 -4.51 3.62 0.73
CA PHE A 248 -4.97 2.27 1.04
C PHE A 248 -6.46 2.08 0.76
N MET A 249 -7.27 3.11 0.99
CA MET A 249 -8.73 3.04 0.89
C MET A 249 -9.29 3.53 -0.45
N ARG A 250 -8.44 4.04 -1.37
CA ARG A 250 -8.87 4.50 -2.69
C ARG A 250 -7.95 3.96 -3.78
N ARG A 251 -8.54 3.22 -4.72
CA ARG A 251 -7.83 2.71 -5.88
C ARG A 251 -7.45 3.89 -6.80
N PRO A 252 -6.16 4.05 -7.13
CA PRO A 252 -5.71 5.04 -8.11
C PRO A 252 -6.35 4.81 -9.48
N LYS A 253 -6.58 5.89 -10.22
CA LYS A 253 -7.08 5.80 -11.60
C LYS A 253 -6.13 4.98 -12.47
N GLY A 254 -6.67 3.97 -13.15
CA GLY A 254 -5.91 3.10 -14.04
C GLY A 254 -5.10 2.00 -13.33
N ALA A 255 -5.18 1.88 -12.00
CA ALA A 255 -4.69 0.70 -11.31
C ALA A 255 -5.64 -0.48 -11.55
N PRO A 256 -5.12 -1.68 -11.86
CA PRO A 256 -5.96 -2.85 -12.08
C PRO A 256 -6.70 -3.25 -10.79
N GLU A 257 -7.89 -3.82 -10.96
CA GLU A 257 -8.61 -4.53 -9.89
C GLU A 257 -8.07 -5.96 -9.76
N PRO A 258 -8.08 -6.55 -8.56
CA PRO A 258 -7.82 -7.98 -8.39
C PRO A 258 -8.74 -8.79 -9.29
N THR A 259 -8.18 -9.77 -10.01
CA THR A 259 -8.99 -10.67 -10.86
C THR A 259 -9.81 -11.65 -10.03
N ASP A 260 -9.30 -12.02 -8.85
CA ASP A 260 -9.92 -12.94 -7.91
C ASP A 260 -9.39 -12.61 -6.49
N HIS A 261 -10.26 -12.53 -5.48
CA HIS A 261 -9.88 -12.22 -4.10
C HIS A 261 -9.53 -13.48 -3.27
N ASP A 262 -9.88 -14.66 -3.75
CA ASP A 262 -9.72 -15.91 -3.00
C ASP A 262 -8.40 -16.60 -3.33
N PHE A 263 -7.91 -16.41 -4.55
CA PHE A 263 -6.70 -17.06 -5.03
C PHE A 263 -5.58 -16.03 -5.26
N PRO A 264 -4.59 -15.89 -4.37
CA PRO A 264 -3.42 -15.08 -4.66
C PRO A 264 -2.39 -15.86 -5.50
N MET A 265 -1.56 -15.17 -6.29
CA MET A 265 -0.41 -15.74 -7.03
C MET A 265 0.62 -16.40 -6.11
N PHE A 266 0.72 -15.94 -4.87
CA PHE A 266 1.54 -16.54 -3.83
C PHE A 266 0.96 -16.21 -2.46
N ARG A 267 1.11 -17.11 -1.50
CA ARG A 267 0.70 -16.89 -0.10
C ARG A 267 1.81 -16.29 0.75
N LEU A 268 1.45 -15.72 1.90
CA LEU A 268 2.40 -15.21 2.89
C LEU A 268 3.38 -16.31 3.36
N ALA A 269 2.88 -17.54 3.52
CA ALA A 269 3.71 -18.71 3.84
C ALA A 269 4.85 -18.93 2.83
N SER A 270 4.57 -18.74 1.53
CA SER A 270 5.53 -18.98 0.45
C SER A 270 6.69 -17.99 0.42
N ILE A 271 6.50 -16.81 1.01
CA ILE A 271 7.57 -15.83 1.21
C ILE A 271 8.26 -15.98 2.58
N GLY A 272 7.96 -17.04 3.33
CA GLY A 272 8.54 -17.32 4.65
C GLY A 272 7.78 -16.68 5.81
N GLY A 273 6.46 -16.52 5.68
CA GLY A 273 5.56 -16.03 6.73
C GLY A 273 5.81 -14.57 7.11
N ILE A 274 5.44 -14.21 8.34
CA ILE A 274 5.69 -12.86 8.90
C ILE A 274 7.18 -12.47 8.86
N GLY A 275 8.09 -13.42 9.07
CA GLY A 275 9.53 -13.18 8.95
C GLY A 275 9.98 -12.82 7.53
N GLY A 276 9.34 -13.42 6.54
CA GLY A 276 9.43 -13.08 5.12
C GLY A 276 8.98 -11.66 4.83
N LEU A 277 7.81 -11.31 5.35
CA LEU A 277 7.23 -9.97 5.21
C LEU A 277 8.10 -8.87 5.83
N GLY A 278 8.68 -9.12 7.00
CA GLY A 278 9.64 -8.19 7.60
C GLY A 278 10.92 -8.00 6.75
N ARG A 279 11.38 -9.05 6.06
CA ARG A 279 12.50 -8.96 5.11
C ARG A 279 12.10 -8.24 3.83
N TRP A 280 10.88 -8.45 3.35
CA TRP A 280 10.32 -7.71 2.22
C TRP A 280 10.33 -6.20 2.49
N VAL A 281 9.75 -5.74 3.61
CA VAL A 281 9.75 -4.31 4.00
C VAL A 281 11.18 -3.74 4.01
N ARG A 282 12.14 -4.47 4.58
CA ARG A 282 13.55 -4.05 4.60
C ARG A 282 14.14 -3.94 3.19
N ILE A 283 13.82 -4.87 2.29
CA ILE A 283 14.29 -4.82 0.91
C ILE A 283 13.69 -3.60 0.21
N CYS A 284 12.41 -3.28 0.42
CA CYS A 284 11.78 -2.09 -0.15
C CYS A 284 12.43 -0.79 0.32
N GLU A 285 12.76 -0.69 1.61
CA GLU A 285 13.47 0.47 2.17
C GLU A 285 14.89 0.62 1.58
N GLN A 286 15.61 -0.49 1.39
CA GLN A 286 17.02 -0.47 0.96
C GLN A 286 17.21 -0.44 -0.57
N HIS A 287 16.25 -0.98 -1.31
CA HIS A 287 16.33 -1.24 -2.75
C HIS A 287 15.08 -0.78 -3.52
N PRO A 288 14.56 0.45 -3.30
CA PRO A 288 13.32 0.90 -3.93
C PRO A 288 13.39 0.88 -5.46
N ARG A 289 14.59 1.07 -6.05
CA ARG A 289 14.81 1.02 -7.51
C ARG A 289 14.57 -0.38 -8.12
N ALA A 290 14.67 -1.45 -7.35
CA ALA A 290 14.33 -2.80 -7.80
C ALA A 290 12.86 -3.14 -7.54
N VAL A 291 12.25 -2.57 -6.50
CA VAL A 291 10.90 -2.91 -6.07
C VAL A 291 9.84 -2.10 -6.81
N ARG A 292 10.01 -0.78 -6.94
CA ARG A 292 9.01 0.11 -7.56
C ARG A 292 8.57 -0.32 -8.97
N PRO A 293 9.47 -0.76 -9.88
CA PRO A 293 9.05 -1.27 -11.20
C PRO A 293 8.16 -2.51 -11.16
N VAL A 294 8.08 -3.20 -10.01
CA VAL A 294 7.25 -4.40 -9.81
C VAL A 294 5.88 -4.03 -9.22
N VAL A 295 5.82 -3.05 -8.31
CA VAL A 295 4.61 -2.77 -7.54
C VAL A 295 3.87 -1.50 -7.97
N ASP A 296 4.55 -0.54 -8.60
CA ASP A 296 3.97 0.77 -8.88
C ASP A 296 2.81 0.73 -9.87
N GLU A 297 2.76 -0.25 -10.78
CA GLU A 297 1.60 -0.41 -11.67
C GLU A 297 0.31 -0.61 -10.89
N TYR A 298 0.37 -1.40 -9.81
CA TYR A 298 -0.77 -1.65 -8.95
C TYR A 298 -1.08 -0.43 -8.07
N LEU A 299 -0.07 0.37 -7.70
CA LEU A 299 -0.19 1.45 -6.71
C LEU A 299 -0.37 2.85 -7.29
N GLN A 300 -0.08 3.04 -8.56
CA GLN A 300 -0.14 4.34 -9.24
C GLN A 300 -0.92 4.28 -10.55
N GLY A 301 -1.14 3.09 -11.11
CA GLY A 301 -1.89 2.88 -12.34
C GLY A 301 -1.03 2.64 -13.58
N PHE A 302 -1.72 2.53 -14.71
CA PHE A 302 -1.14 2.17 -15.99
C PHE A 302 -0.04 3.14 -16.46
N ARG A 303 1.05 2.56 -16.98
CA ARG A 303 2.14 3.25 -17.68
C ARG A 303 2.23 2.70 -19.10
N SER A 304 2.68 3.51 -20.06
CA SER A 304 2.86 3.01 -21.43
C SER A 304 3.83 1.82 -21.45
N PRO A 305 3.64 0.83 -22.34
CA PRO A 305 4.46 -0.37 -22.38
C PRO A 305 5.97 -0.09 -22.46
N SER A 306 6.38 0.90 -23.27
CA SER A 306 7.78 1.28 -23.44
C SER A 306 8.39 1.86 -22.17
N VAL A 307 7.66 2.73 -21.46
CA VAL A 307 8.12 3.28 -20.17
C VAL A 307 8.26 2.17 -19.15
N ARG A 308 7.27 1.27 -19.09
CA ARG A 308 7.31 0.12 -18.19
C ARG A 308 8.50 -0.80 -18.48
N LEU A 309 8.79 -1.08 -19.75
CA LEU A 309 9.95 -1.89 -20.14
C LEU A 309 11.26 -1.24 -19.69
N LEU A 310 11.42 0.06 -19.91
CA LEU A 310 12.60 0.84 -19.47
C LEU A 310 12.79 0.79 -17.95
N GLU A 311 11.72 0.97 -17.18
CA GLU A 311 11.76 0.94 -15.70
C GLU A 311 12.11 -0.44 -15.16
N VAL A 312 11.48 -1.49 -15.69
CA VAL A 312 11.75 -2.88 -15.29
C VAL A 312 13.18 -3.27 -15.64
N ALA A 313 13.64 -2.97 -16.86
CA ALA A 313 15.01 -3.26 -17.27
C ALA A 313 16.04 -2.52 -16.40
N SER A 314 15.78 -1.24 -16.09
CA SER A 314 16.60 -0.47 -15.15
C SER A 314 16.62 -1.08 -13.74
N GLY A 315 15.48 -1.59 -13.28
CA GLY A 315 15.35 -2.32 -12.02
C GLY A 315 16.17 -3.62 -11.99
N ILE A 316 16.12 -4.40 -13.08
CA ILE A 316 16.95 -5.62 -13.27
C ILE A 316 18.43 -5.25 -13.27
N GLU A 317 18.83 -4.22 -14.02
CA GLU A 317 20.21 -3.76 -14.09
C GLU A 317 20.73 -3.35 -12.71
N TYR A 318 19.97 -2.53 -11.98
CA TYR A 318 20.28 -2.12 -10.62
C TYR A 318 20.41 -3.33 -9.69
N TRP A 319 19.45 -4.26 -9.72
CA TRP A 319 19.41 -5.41 -8.81
C TRP A 319 20.63 -6.33 -9.00
N VAL A 320 20.97 -6.65 -10.25
CA VAL A 320 22.15 -7.46 -10.57
C VAL A 320 23.43 -6.73 -10.17
N ASN A 321 23.57 -5.44 -10.54
CA ASN A 321 24.77 -4.67 -10.23
C ASN A 321 24.99 -4.50 -8.73
N ARG A 322 23.92 -4.32 -7.94
CA ARG A 322 23.99 -4.22 -6.47
C ARG A 322 24.58 -5.47 -5.82
N HIS A 323 24.33 -6.64 -6.41
CA HIS A 323 24.78 -7.94 -5.91
C HIS A 323 26.09 -8.44 -6.54
N ARG A 324 26.60 -7.78 -7.59
CA ARG A 324 27.79 -8.21 -8.33
C ARG A 324 29.04 -8.37 -7.45
N ARG A 325 29.18 -7.57 -6.39
CA ARG A 325 30.31 -7.66 -5.45
C ARG A 325 30.13 -8.73 -4.38
N SER A 326 28.90 -9.06 -4.00
CA SER A 326 28.58 -9.89 -2.82
C SER A 326 28.01 -11.27 -3.15
N ALA A 327 27.56 -11.53 -4.38
CA ALA A 327 26.92 -12.79 -4.73
C ALA A 327 27.47 -13.38 -6.05
N GLY A 328 27.79 -14.68 -6.03
CA GLY A 328 28.36 -15.38 -7.19
C GLY A 328 27.44 -15.38 -8.41
N TRP A 329 26.12 -15.53 -8.21
CA TRP A 329 25.13 -15.54 -9.30
C TRP A 329 25.15 -14.25 -10.13
N ALA A 330 25.44 -13.10 -9.51
CA ALA A 330 25.43 -11.79 -10.17
C ALA A 330 26.73 -11.49 -10.95
N LYS A 331 27.74 -12.38 -10.87
CA LYS A 331 29.01 -12.27 -11.59
C LYS A 331 29.00 -13.02 -12.93
N ALA A 332 27.96 -13.79 -13.22
CA ALA A 332 27.83 -14.52 -14.47
C ALA A 332 27.88 -13.59 -15.70
N SER A 333 28.35 -14.12 -16.83
CA SER A 333 28.43 -13.41 -18.11
C SER A 333 27.06 -13.32 -18.81
N GLY A 334 26.91 -12.32 -19.67
CA GLY A 334 25.70 -12.05 -20.46
C GLY A 334 24.96 -10.79 -20.04
N SER A 335 23.79 -10.57 -20.66
CA SER A 335 22.90 -9.45 -20.30
C SER A 335 22.40 -9.59 -18.86
N LYS A 336 22.00 -8.48 -18.22
CA LYS A 336 21.51 -8.54 -16.83
C LYS A 336 20.21 -9.33 -16.72
N ALA A 337 19.36 -9.28 -17.74
CA ALA A 337 18.19 -10.15 -17.86
C ALA A 337 18.59 -11.65 -17.89
N LEU A 338 19.61 -12.03 -18.67
CA LEU A 338 20.08 -13.41 -18.71
C LEU A 338 20.64 -13.86 -17.36
N VAL A 339 21.45 -13.02 -16.72
CA VAL A 339 22.01 -13.31 -15.39
C VAL A 339 20.88 -13.50 -14.36
N LEU A 340 19.86 -12.64 -14.38
CA LEU A 340 18.74 -12.73 -13.46
C LEU A 340 17.85 -13.96 -13.71
N SER A 341 17.56 -14.27 -14.98
CA SER A 341 16.77 -15.46 -15.36
C SER A 341 17.42 -16.75 -14.87
N LYS A 342 18.74 -16.91 -15.08
CA LYS A 342 19.52 -18.03 -14.53
C LYS A 342 19.48 -18.08 -13.01
N HIS A 343 19.52 -16.91 -12.34
CA HIS A 343 19.41 -16.85 -10.89
C HIS A 343 18.05 -17.29 -10.37
N VAL A 344 16.94 -16.86 -11.01
CA VAL A 344 15.59 -17.31 -10.65
C VAL A 344 15.47 -18.83 -10.85
N GLY A 345 16.03 -19.35 -11.93
CA GLY A 345 16.28 -20.78 -12.14
C GLY A 345 15.23 -21.46 -13.01
N LYS A 346 15.17 -22.80 -12.92
CA LYS A 346 14.42 -23.67 -13.85
C LYS A 346 12.94 -23.32 -14.01
N SER A 347 12.28 -22.84 -12.96
CA SER A 347 10.86 -22.48 -13.02
C SER A 347 10.57 -21.39 -14.06
N PHE A 348 11.44 -20.38 -14.16
CA PHE A 348 11.28 -19.34 -15.18
C PHE A 348 11.63 -19.84 -16.58
N ASP A 349 12.69 -20.62 -16.70
CA ASP A 349 13.10 -21.21 -17.97
C ASP A 349 12.01 -22.08 -18.59
N GLN A 350 11.44 -22.99 -17.80
CA GLN A 350 10.29 -23.82 -18.19
C GLN A 350 9.06 -22.99 -18.54
N TRP A 351 8.80 -21.92 -17.79
CA TRP A 351 7.66 -21.03 -18.05
C TRP A 351 7.82 -20.31 -19.39
N THR A 352 8.99 -19.72 -19.65
CA THR A 352 9.29 -19.04 -20.93
C THR A 352 9.48 -19.99 -22.13
N GLY A 353 9.76 -21.27 -21.90
CA GLY A 353 10.18 -22.22 -22.93
C GLY A 353 11.67 -22.09 -23.30
N ASN A 354 12.22 -20.88 -23.32
CA ASN A 354 13.64 -20.61 -23.49
C ASN A 354 14.04 -19.26 -22.87
N SER A 355 14.60 -19.28 -21.66
CA SER A 355 14.93 -18.03 -20.94
C SER A 355 16.05 -17.23 -21.61
N ALA A 356 16.91 -17.86 -22.43
CA ALA A 356 17.99 -17.19 -23.14
C ALA A 356 17.49 -16.39 -24.35
N ASN A 357 16.55 -16.95 -25.13
CA ASN A 357 15.90 -16.22 -26.22
C ASN A 357 15.07 -15.06 -25.68
N TRP A 358 14.31 -15.29 -24.61
CA TRP A 358 13.58 -14.24 -23.90
C TRP A 358 14.53 -13.12 -23.45
N ALA A 359 15.63 -13.47 -22.77
CA ALA A 359 16.56 -12.48 -22.25
C ALA A 359 17.27 -11.68 -23.34
N ARG A 360 17.50 -12.27 -24.53
CA ARG A 360 18.02 -11.56 -25.70
C ARG A 360 16.99 -10.54 -26.18
N LYS A 361 15.78 -10.99 -26.53
CA LYS A 361 14.68 -10.11 -27.00
C LYS A 361 14.37 -8.97 -26.02
N PHE A 362 14.27 -9.28 -24.73
CA PHE A 362 14.04 -8.29 -23.68
C PHE A 362 15.15 -7.23 -23.64
N TRP A 363 16.40 -7.64 -23.70
CA TRP A 363 17.54 -6.73 -23.57
C TRP A 363 17.78 -5.90 -24.83
N ASP A 364 17.54 -6.47 -26.01
CA ASP A 364 17.62 -5.78 -27.29
C ASP A 364 16.54 -4.71 -27.39
N ALA A 365 15.28 -5.03 -27.02
CA ALA A 365 14.19 -4.06 -26.97
C ALA A 365 14.47 -2.92 -25.99
N TYR A 366 15.03 -3.21 -24.81
CA TYR A 366 15.46 -2.18 -23.85
C TYR A 366 16.55 -1.28 -24.44
N ASN A 367 17.59 -1.85 -25.07
CA ASN A 367 18.68 -1.08 -25.66
C ASN A 367 18.19 -0.20 -26.83
N GLY A 368 17.36 -0.75 -27.72
CA GLY A 368 16.74 -0.01 -28.82
C GLY A 368 15.94 1.19 -28.31
N LEU A 369 15.01 0.97 -27.38
CA LEU A 369 14.22 2.05 -26.78
C LEU A 369 15.07 3.12 -26.07
N LYS A 370 16.22 2.73 -25.52
CA LYS A 370 17.10 3.63 -24.76
C LYS A 370 18.02 4.48 -25.63
N HIS A 371 18.47 3.94 -26.77
CA HIS A 371 19.57 4.52 -27.53
C HIS A 371 19.20 4.90 -28.97
N GLU A 372 18.12 4.35 -29.52
CA GLU A 372 17.77 4.50 -30.93
C GLU A 372 16.42 5.23 -31.08
N PRO A 373 16.40 6.53 -31.41
CA PRO A 373 15.15 7.30 -31.55
C PRO A 373 14.19 6.74 -32.62
N SER A 374 14.72 6.03 -33.62
CA SER A 374 13.96 5.39 -34.69
C SER A 374 13.49 3.97 -34.37
N PHE A 375 13.89 3.42 -33.22
CA PHE A 375 13.49 2.06 -32.85
C PHE A 375 11.98 2.01 -32.62
N THR A 376 11.31 1.14 -33.36
CA THR A 376 9.89 0.86 -33.22
C THR A 376 9.71 -0.62 -32.92
N MET A 377 8.85 -0.92 -31.96
CA MET A 377 8.48 -2.27 -31.59
C MET A 377 6.97 -2.30 -31.41
N ASP A 378 6.34 -3.43 -31.73
CA ASP A 378 4.93 -3.63 -31.47
C ASP A 378 4.64 -3.34 -29.98
N PRO A 379 3.70 -2.42 -29.66
CA PRO A 379 3.29 -2.15 -28.29
C PRO A 379 2.85 -3.41 -27.52
N ARG A 380 2.26 -4.40 -28.20
CA ARG A 380 1.83 -5.67 -27.61
C ARG A 380 3.04 -6.51 -27.19
N GLU A 381 4.02 -6.68 -28.07
CA GLU A 381 5.26 -7.41 -27.74
C GLU A 381 6.02 -6.69 -26.61
N THR A 382 6.09 -5.36 -26.66
CA THR A 382 6.70 -4.53 -25.61
C THR A 382 6.00 -4.76 -24.27
N ALA A 383 4.66 -4.81 -24.25
CA ALA A 383 3.88 -5.08 -23.04
C ALA A 383 4.15 -6.48 -22.48
N ILE A 384 4.24 -7.50 -23.33
CA ILE A 384 4.57 -8.88 -22.95
C ILE A 384 5.96 -8.95 -22.30
N LEU A 385 6.96 -8.30 -22.91
CA LEU A 385 8.31 -8.24 -22.35
C LEU A 385 8.34 -7.48 -21.02
N ALA A 386 7.65 -6.34 -20.93
CA ALA A 386 7.59 -5.55 -19.69
C ALA A 386 6.92 -6.32 -18.54
N ALA A 387 5.80 -7.00 -18.80
CA ALA A 387 5.08 -7.79 -17.80
C ALA A 387 5.90 -9.01 -17.34
N SER A 388 6.46 -9.77 -18.28
CA SER A 388 7.29 -10.94 -17.96
C SER A 388 8.60 -10.57 -17.25
N GLY A 389 9.23 -9.45 -17.63
CA GLY A 389 10.40 -8.91 -16.93
C GLY A 389 10.07 -8.44 -15.51
N SER A 390 8.89 -7.82 -15.32
CA SER A 390 8.40 -7.39 -14.01
C SER A 390 8.19 -8.58 -13.09
N LEU A 391 7.58 -9.67 -13.59
CA LEU A 391 7.45 -10.93 -12.86
C LEU A 391 8.81 -11.54 -12.51
N LEU A 392 9.76 -11.58 -13.44
CA LEU A 392 11.11 -12.10 -13.18
C LEU A 392 11.81 -11.32 -12.05
N LEU A 393 11.77 -9.98 -12.13
CA LEU A 393 12.35 -9.11 -11.12
C LEU A 393 11.65 -9.29 -9.77
N GLY A 394 10.32 -9.27 -9.76
CA GLY A 394 9.49 -9.48 -8.58
C GLY A 394 9.81 -10.81 -7.89
N VAL A 395 9.82 -11.92 -8.63
CA VAL A 395 10.16 -13.24 -8.13
C VAL A 395 11.58 -13.30 -7.57
N SER A 396 12.56 -12.65 -8.21
CA SER A 396 13.91 -12.57 -7.66
C SER A 396 13.93 -11.86 -6.29
N VAL A 397 13.21 -10.75 -6.17
CA VAL A 397 13.07 -10.01 -4.89
C VAL A 397 12.33 -10.85 -3.85
N LEU A 398 11.23 -11.51 -4.23
CA LEU A 398 10.46 -12.40 -3.35
C LEU A 398 11.29 -13.59 -2.88
N ASN A 399 12.08 -14.22 -3.74
CA ASN A 399 13.01 -15.29 -3.35
C ASN A 399 14.03 -14.79 -2.31
N ARG A 400 14.49 -13.55 -2.42
CA ARG A 400 15.39 -12.93 -1.44
C ARG A 400 14.68 -12.69 -0.10
N ALA A 401 13.43 -12.25 -0.12
CA ALA A 401 12.59 -12.13 1.07
C ALA A 401 12.30 -13.51 1.69
N ALA A 402 12.02 -14.52 0.87
CA ALA A 402 11.76 -15.90 1.30
C ALA A 402 13.00 -16.64 1.80
N ARG A 403 14.20 -16.23 1.35
CA ARG A 403 15.44 -17.02 1.46
C ARG A 403 15.31 -18.42 0.86
N SER A 404 14.44 -18.56 -0.14
CA SER A 404 14.16 -19.82 -0.82
C SER A 404 13.74 -19.55 -2.27
N LYS A 405 13.48 -20.62 -3.02
CA LYS A 405 12.90 -20.56 -4.37
C LYS A 405 11.40 -20.89 -4.39
N ALA A 406 10.73 -20.90 -3.22
CA ALA A 406 9.31 -21.19 -3.14
C ALA A 406 8.46 -20.19 -3.95
N PRO A 407 8.68 -18.87 -3.90
CA PRO A 407 7.94 -17.92 -4.72
C PRO A 407 8.07 -18.21 -6.23
N ALA A 408 9.27 -18.54 -6.70
CA ALA A 408 9.48 -18.88 -8.11
C ALA A 408 8.70 -20.13 -8.55
N ARG A 409 8.63 -21.15 -7.69
CA ARG A 409 7.87 -22.38 -7.99
C ARG A 409 6.37 -22.14 -8.02
N GLU A 410 5.86 -21.31 -7.12
CA GLU A 410 4.43 -21.03 -7.06
C GLU A 410 3.98 -20.14 -8.24
N ILE A 411 4.66 -19.02 -8.46
CA ILE A 411 4.29 -18.03 -9.49
C ILE A 411 4.49 -18.58 -10.91
N PHE A 412 5.55 -19.34 -11.17
CA PHE A 412 5.82 -19.89 -12.51
C PHE A 412 5.38 -21.34 -12.70
N GLY A 413 5.15 -22.09 -11.62
CA GLY A 413 4.85 -23.53 -11.70
C GLY A 413 3.37 -23.90 -11.65
N THR A 414 2.51 -23.07 -11.03
CA THR A 414 1.08 -23.39 -10.90
C THR A 414 0.26 -23.00 -12.14
N GLY A 415 0.77 -22.10 -12.99
CA GLY A 415 0.17 -21.72 -14.28
C GLY A 415 -1.17 -20.97 -14.20
N HIS A 416 -1.93 -21.07 -13.12
CA HIS A 416 -3.30 -20.56 -13.04
C HIS A 416 -3.43 -19.05 -13.22
N PHE A 417 -2.52 -18.24 -12.67
CA PHE A 417 -2.64 -16.78 -12.72
C PHE A 417 -2.06 -16.11 -13.96
N ASN A 418 -1.09 -16.76 -14.62
CA ASN A 418 -0.29 -16.11 -15.66
C ASN A 418 -0.12 -16.97 -16.92
N TRP A 419 -0.98 -17.98 -17.14
CA TRP A 419 -0.91 -18.83 -18.33
C TRP A 419 -1.05 -18.02 -19.63
N GLN A 420 -1.93 -17.02 -19.69
CA GLN A 420 -2.08 -16.18 -20.89
C GLN A 420 -0.78 -15.44 -21.22
N LEU A 421 -0.14 -14.87 -20.19
CA LEU A 421 1.15 -14.21 -20.37
C LEU A 421 2.25 -15.23 -20.72
N ARG A 422 2.23 -16.41 -20.12
CA ARG A 422 3.16 -17.50 -20.43
C ARG A 422 3.10 -17.87 -21.90
N ASP A 423 1.90 -18.11 -22.41
CA ASP A 423 1.68 -18.57 -23.78
C ASP A 423 2.07 -17.46 -24.76
N ALA A 424 1.70 -16.21 -24.48
CA ALA A 424 2.15 -15.05 -25.26
C ALA A 424 3.68 -14.85 -25.23
N VAL A 425 4.35 -15.12 -24.10
CA VAL A 425 5.82 -15.11 -24.03
C VAL A 425 6.42 -16.22 -24.88
N ARG A 426 5.86 -17.43 -24.81
CA ARG A 426 6.34 -18.59 -25.60
C ARG A 426 6.22 -18.32 -27.09
N ASP A 427 5.08 -17.80 -27.54
CA ASP A 427 4.88 -17.41 -28.93
C ASP A 427 5.87 -16.33 -29.38
N LEU A 428 6.19 -15.39 -28.48
CA LEU A 428 7.14 -14.31 -28.76
C LEU A 428 8.60 -14.79 -28.87
N VAL A 429 8.97 -15.89 -28.19
CA VAL A 429 10.38 -16.35 -28.07
C VAL A 429 10.67 -17.67 -28.76
N ALA A 430 9.64 -18.33 -29.30
CA ALA A 430 9.75 -19.40 -30.29
C ALA A 430 10.54 -18.90 -31.51
#